data_AF-A0A2D5VK90-F1
#
_entry.id   AF-A0A2D5VK90-F1
#
_cell.length_a   1.000
_cell.length_b   1.000
_cell.length_c   1.000
_cell.angle_alpha   90.00
_cell.angle_beta   90.00
_cell.angle_gamma   90.00
#
_symmetry.space_group_name_H-M   'P 1'
#
loop_
_entity.id
_entity.type
_entity.pdbx_description
1 polymer ?
#
loop_
_entity_poly.entity_id
_entity_poly.type
_entity_poly.pdbx_seq_one_letter_code
_entity_poly.pdbx_strand_id
1 'polypeptide(L)'
;MINKIKLAFLCFAIFASQAHAEFTDIDWKVAGDSAATYDSTSNLEWLKLTQTDNMSIADVQAELALGSDGQFYGWRLPTENEVETMMTNMFGSLISEGNSNRTWGSNQSSIYSAFANAFHWNYAYAKTGYPAQYDYRSYGLYSTESGETLMSGVRYTNYPKTGQNHKRVYTTYLYEDHASDSYTEDFSNTSYGVFLVSDGGFTINSPALNAVSNVSVPFVSSLSLIGLLGLRRRKSD
;
A
#
# COMPACT_ATOMS: atom_id res chain seq x y z
N MET A 1 -8.44 -1.87 67.88
CA MET A 1 -7.87 -0.84 66.99
C MET A 1 -8.07 -1.29 65.56
N ILE A 2 -8.87 -0.56 64.77
CA ILE A 2 -9.28 -0.93 63.42
C ILE A 2 -8.25 -0.36 62.44
N ASN A 3 -7.53 -1.21 61.71
CA ASN A 3 -6.62 -0.77 60.65
C ASN A 3 -7.44 -0.37 59.41
N LYS A 4 -7.37 0.91 59.05
CA LYS A 4 -8.02 1.48 57.86
C LYS A 4 -7.22 1.07 56.62
N ILE A 5 -7.79 0.19 55.80
CA ILE A 5 -7.32 -0.12 54.44
C ILE A 5 -7.54 1.13 53.59
N LYS A 6 -6.46 1.75 53.10
CA LYS A 6 -6.54 2.79 52.08
C LYS A 6 -6.51 2.13 50.71
N LEU A 7 -7.68 2.07 50.07
CA LEU A 7 -7.82 1.65 48.69
C LEU A 7 -7.41 2.83 47.79
N ALA A 8 -6.25 2.74 47.15
CA ALA A 8 -5.84 3.69 46.12
C ALA A 8 -6.37 3.20 44.77
N PHE A 9 -7.34 3.92 44.20
CA PHE A 9 -7.77 3.74 42.82
C PHE A 9 -6.65 4.23 41.90
N LEU A 10 -5.96 3.28 41.25
CA LEU A 10 -5.02 3.58 40.17
C LEU A 10 -5.83 3.80 38.88
N CYS A 11 -6.09 5.06 38.53
CA CYS A 11 -6.61 5.40 37.20
C CYS A 11 -5.53 5.09 36.16
N PHE A 12 -5.72 3.98 35.44
CA PHE A 12 -4.93 3.66 34.26
C PHE A 12 -5.43 4.52 33.11
N ALA A 13 -4.82 5.70 32.92
CA ALA A 13 -5.01 6.48 31.70
C ALA A 13 -4.39 5.67 30.56
N ILE A 14 -5.23 4.99 29.79
CA ILE A 14 -4.84 4.40 28.51
C ILE A 14 -4.56 5.59 27.60
N PHE A 15 -3.29 5.99 27.50
CA PHE A 15 -2.86 6.84 26.41
C PHE A 15 -3.11 6.01 25.14
N ALA A 16 -4.17 6.35 24.40
CA ALA A 16 -4.29 5.94 23.02
C ALA A 16 -3.11 6.60 22.30
N SER A 17 -1.99 5.89 22.18
CA SER A 17 -0.97 6.23 21.21
C SER A 17 -1.69 6.30 19.87
N GLN A 18 -1.61 7.44 19.19
CA GLN A 18 -1.96 7.47 17.77
C GLN A 18 -1.05 6.43 17.12
N ALA A 19 -1.61 5.27 16.76
CA ALA A 19 -0.89 4.32 15.96
C ALA A 19 -0.61 5.03 14.63
N HIS A 20 0.65 5.40 14.40
CA HIS A 20 1.05 5.76 13.06
C HIS A 20 0.80 4.54 12.18
N ALA A 21 0.13 4.74 11.04
CA ALA A 21 -0.15 3.66 10.11
C ALA A 21 1.14 2.89 9.82
N GLU A 22 1.14 1.59 10.15
CA GLU A 22 2.29 0.74 9.87
C GLU A 22 2.11 0.19 8.45
N PHE A 23 2.93 0.71 7.54
CA PHE A 23 3.12 0.17 6.20
C PHE A 23 4.33 -0.76 6.24
N THR A 24 4.08 -2.06 6.04
CA THR A 24 5.11 -3.09 6.17
C THR A 24 5.23 -3.87 4.87
N ASP A 25 6.47 -4.00 4.39
CA ASP A 25 6.79 -4.80 3.22
C ASP A 25 6.36 -6.25 3.40
N ILE A 26 5.72 -6.81 2.37
CA ILE A 26 5.26 -8.19 2.30
C ILE A 26 5.58 -8.80 0.93
N ASP A 27 5.83 -10.10 0.91
CA ASP A 27 6.20 -10.82 -0.31
C ASP A 27 4.97 -11.28 -1.09
N TRP A 28 4.98 -11.17 -2.43
CA TRP A 28 3.85 -11.57 -3.26
C TRP A 28 4.05 -12.90 -3.98
N LYS A 29 5.00 -12.98 -4.92
CA LYS A 29 5.19 -14.17 -5.79
C LYS A 29 6.40 -14.99 -5.36
N VAL A 30 7.43 -14.33 -4.84
CA VAL A 30 8.70 -14.95 -4.45
C VAL A 30 9.06 -14.47 -3.06
N ALA A 31 9.44 -15.40 -2.18
CA ALA A 31 9.91 -15.04 -0.85
C ALA A 31 11.13 -14.11 -0.94
N GLY A 32 11.08 -12.98 -0.22
CA GLY A 32 12.05 -11.90 -0.26
C GLY A 32 11.89 -10.90 -1.40
N ASP A 33 10.84 -10.97 -2.21
CA ASP A 33 10.60 -9.99 -3.29
C ASP A 33 10.11 -8.63 -2.76
N SER A 34 9.49 -8.62 -1.57
CA SER A 34 8.88 -7.44 -0.96
C SER A 34 8.05 -6.65 -1.99
N ALA A 35 7.31 -7.35 -2.86
CA ALA A 35 6.63 -6.76 -4.02
C ALA A 35 5.30 -6.07 -3.67
N ALA A 36 4.87 -6.14 -2.42
CA ALA A 36 3.69 -5.46 -1.90
C ALA A 36 3.98 -4.83 -0.52
N THR A 37 3.07 -3.97 -0.06
CA THR A 37 3.07 -3.40 1.29
C THR A 37 1.71 -3.63 1.94
N TYR A 38 1.72 -3.99 3.22
CA TYR A 38 0.52 -4.13 4.03
C TYR A 38 0.23 -2.81 4.76
N ASP A 39 -0.97 -2.26 4.59
CA ASP A 39 -1.50 -1.19 5.44
C ASP A 39 -2.31 -1.80 6.58
N SER A 40 -1.71 -1.82 7.77
CA SER A 40 -2.33 -2.33 8.99
C SER A 40 -3.57 -1.56 9.46
N THR A 41 -3.76 -0.32 8.99
CA THR A 41 -4.90 0.52 9.39
C THR A 41 -6.15 0.17 8.60
N SER A 42 -6.02 0.01 7.29
CA SER A 42 -7.12 -0.40 6.40
C SER A 42 -7.26 -1.92 6.28
N ASN A 43 -6.25 -2.68 6.73
CA ASN A 43 -6.10 -4.13 6.48
C ASN A 43 -6.06 -4.47 4.98
N LEU A 44 -5.49 -3.58 4.18
CA LEU A 44 -5.34 -3.76 2.73
C LEU A 44 -3.88 -4.03 2.39
N GLU A 45 -3.68 -4.85 1.36
CA GLU A 45 -2.39 -5.07 0.75
C GLU A 45 -2.33 -4.23 -0.53
N TRP A 46 -1.22 -3.52 -0.73
CA TRP A 46 -1.01 -2.67 -1.89
C TRP A 46 0.18 -3.18 -2.69
N LEU A 47 0.00 -3.35 -3.99
CA LEU A 47 1.09 -3.76 -4.87
C LEU A 47 2.05 -2.59 -5.05
N LYS A 48 3.36 -2.84 -5.01
CA LYS A 48 4.34 -1.77 -5.24
C LYS A 48 4.22 -1.24 -6.66
N LEU A 49 4.37 0.08 -6.81
CA LEU A 49 4.16 0.75 -8.10
C LEU A 49 5.20 0.34 -9.15
N THR A 50 6.33 -0.25 -8.74
CA THR A 50 7.31 -0.83 -9.67
C THR A 50 6.82 -2.12 -10.35
N GLN A 51 5.73 -2.74 -9.86
CA GLN A 51 5.12 -3.91 -10.49
C GLN A 51 4.13 -3.54 -11.60
N THR A 52 3.74 -2.27 -11.67
CA THR A 52 2.82 -1.70 -12.67
C THR A 52 3.48 -0.53 -13.41
N ASP A 53 4.81 -0.44 -13.38
CA ASP A 53 5.51 0.70 -13.96
C ASP A 53 5.30 0.78 -15.47
N ASN A 54 5.14 2.00 -15.98
CA ASN A 54 4.91 2.23 -17.41
C ASN A 54 3.66 1.50 -17.99
N MET A 55 2.74 1.03 -17.14
CA MET A 55 1.44 0.53 -17.55
C MET A 55 0.38 1.64 -17.45
N SER A 56 -0.61 1.59 -18.33
CA SER A 56 -1.83 2.38 -18.21
C SER A 56 -2.88 1.67 -17.35
N ILE A 57 -3.93 2.38 -16.93
CA ILE A 57 -5.05 1.75 -16.23
C ILE A 57 -5.73 0.72 -17.13
N ALA A 58 -5.87 1.02 -18.43
CA ALA A 58 -6.42 0.10 -19.42
C ALA A 58 -5.59 -1.20 -19.56
N ASP A 59 -4.25 -1.10 -19.55
CA ASP A 59 -3.36 -2.28 -19.58
C ASP A 59 -3.57 -3.16 -18.35
N VAL A 60 -3.66 -2.53 -17.16
CA VAL A 60 -3.88 -3.23 -15.90
C VAL A 60 -5.27 -3.88 -15.87
N GLN A 61 -6.32 -3.19 -16.33
CA GLN A 61 -7.67 -3.75 -16.43
C GLN A 61 -7.70 -4.96 -17.37
N ALA A 62 -6.98 -4.91 -18.50
CA ALA A 62 -6.88 -6.04 -19.41
C ALA A 62 -6.26 -7.27 -18.72
N GLU A 63 -5.20 -7.09 -17.95
CA GLU A 63 -4.58 -8.16 -17.16
C GLU A 63 -5.50 -8.70 -16.06
N LEU A 64 -6.24 -7.82 -15.37
CA LEU A 64 -7.22 -8.24 -14.36
C LEU A 64 -8.37 -9.06 -14.97
N ALA A 65 -8.80 -8.71 -16.19
CA ALA A 65 -9.87 -9.41 -16.90
C ALA A 65 -9.50 -10.86 -17.29
N LEU A 66 -8.21 -11.19 -17.35
CA LEU A 66 -7.73 -12.56 -17.58
C LEU A 66 -7.92 -13.48 -16.36
N GLY A 67 -8.26 -12.94 -15.18
CA GLY A 67 -8.49 -13.73 -13.98
C GLY A 67 -7.22 -14.50 -13.58
N SER A 68 -7.34 -15.82 -13.37
CA SER A 68 -6.21 -16.66 -12.92
C SER A 68 -5.04 -16.74 -13.89
N ASP A 69 -5.28 -16.41 -15.16
CA ASP A 69 -4.24 -16.41 -16.19
C ASP A 69 -3.55 -15.04 -16.31
N GLY A 70 -4.08 -14.00 -15.65
CA GLY A 70 -3.55 -12.64 -15.66
C GLY A 70 -2.42 -12.44 -14.66
N GLN A 71 -1.53 -11.49 -14.97
CA GLN A 71 -0.35 -11.27 -14.12
C GLN A 71 -0.70 -10.75 -12.71
N PHE A 72 -1.86 -10.12 -12.56
CA PHE A 72 -2.35 -9.50 -11.33
C PHE A 72 -3.53 -10.26 -10.70
N TYR A 73 -3.60 -11.58 -10.90
CA TYR A 73 -4.63 -12.38 -10.23
C TYR A 73 -4.61 -12.16 -8.70
N GLY A 74 -5.79 -11.89 -8.13
CA GLY A 74 -5.97 -11.60 -6.70
C GLY A 74 -5.92 -10.12 -6.31
N TRP A 75 -5.62 -9.25 -7.27
CA TRP A 75 -5.63 -7.81 -7.10
C TRP A 75 -6.87 -7.19 -7.77
N ARG A 76 -7.18 -5.95 -7.39
CA ARG A 76 -8.18 -5.10 -8.02
C ARG A 76 -7.69 -3.66 -8.07
N LEU A 77 -8.30 -2.85 -8.94
CA LEU A 77 -8.15 -1.40 -8.84
C LEU A 77 -8.72 -0.94 -7.48
N PRO A 78 -8.05 -0.01 -6.79
CA PRO A 78 -8.60 0.60 -5.59
C PRO A 78 -9.74 1.55 -5.96
N THR A 79 -10.61 1.80 -5.00
CA THR A 79 -11.53 2.94 -5.04
C THR A 79 -10.77 4.23 -4.69
N GLU A 80 -11.32 5.37 -5.10
CA GLU A 80 -10.80 6.70 -4.73
C GLU A 80 -10.65 6.84 -3.21
N ASN A 81 -11.71 6.50 -2.46
CA ASN A 81 -11.70 6.56 -0.99
C ASN A 81 -10.61 5.68 -0.36
N GLU A 82 -10.25 4.53 -0.96
CA GLU A 82 -9.14 3.70 -0.46
C GLU A 82 -7.78 4.39 -0.63
N VAL A 83 -7.58 5.09 -1.77
CA VAL A 83 -6.35 5.87 -2.00
C VAL A 83 -6.30 7.08 -1.05
N GLU A 84 -7.38 7.83 -0.91
CA GLU A 84 -7.49 8.96 0.04
C GLU A 84 -7.23 8.49 1.49
N THR A 85 -7.81 7.36 1.88
CA THR A 85 -7.60 6.75 3.20
C THR A 85 -6.14 6.36 3.39
N MET A 86 -5.51 5.73 2.40
CA MET A 86 -4.09 5.39 2.45
C MET A 86 -3.19 6.64 2.56
N MET A 87 -3.47 7.70 1.82
CA MET A 87 -2.74 8.97 1.91
C MET A 87 -2.91 9.62 3.29
N THR A 88 -4.14 9.63 3.81
CA THR A 88 -4.48 10.14 5.14
C THR A 88 -3.82 9.34 6.24
N ASN A 89 -3.80 8.00 6.14
CA ASN A 89 -3.13 7.12 7.09
C ASN A 89 -1.62 7.41 7.16
N MET A 90 -0.99 7.67 6.00
CA MET A 90 0.44 7.93 5.93
C MET A 90 0.82 9.35 6.40
N PHE A 91 0.00 10.36 6.08
CA PHE A 91 0.42 11.76 6.18
C PHE A 91 -0.47 12.63 7.09
N GLY A 92 -1.63 12.14 7.51
CA GLY A 92 -2.55 12.82 8.41
C GLY A 92 -2.86 14.24 7.93
N SER A 93 -2.72 15.22 8.82
CA SER A 93 -3.02 16.64 8.54
C SER A 93 -2.12 17.33 7.52
N LEU A 94 -1.15 16.63 6.92
CA LEU A 94 -0.40 17.15 5.77
C LEU A 94 -1.26 17.18 4.51
N ILE A 95 -2.20 16.23 4.41
CA ILE A 95 -3.31 16.15 3.47
C ILE A 95 -4.37 17.17 3.87
N SER A 96 -4.87 17.92 2.88
CA SER A 96 -5.89 18.94 3.09
C SER A 96 -6.87 18.90 1.95
N GLU A 97 -8.15 18.76 2.31
CA GLU A 97 -9.27 18.80 1.38
C GLU A 97 -9.15 20.01 0.45
N GLY A 98 -9.28 19.77 -0.86
CA GLY A 98 -9.21 20.79 -1.90
C GLY A 98 -7.81 21.24 -2.33
N ASN A 99 -6.74 20.64 -1.81
CA ASN A 99 -5.38 20.94 -2.26
C ASN A 99 -4.69 19.68 -2.82
N SER A 100 -4.74 19.52 -4.14
CA SER A 100 -4.21 18.33 -4.81
C SER A 100 -2.68 18.20 -4.82
N ASN A 101 -1.97 19.21 -4.30
CA ASN A 101 -0.55 19.09 -4.03
C ASN A 101 -0.07 20.01 -2.90
N ARG A 102 0.97 19.55 -2.20
CA ARG A 102 1.72 20.35 -1.23
C ARG A 102 3.19 20.35 -1.58
N THR A 103 3.78 21.54 -1.60
CA THR A 103 5.17 21.76 -2.02
C THR A 103 5.98 22.42 -0.91
N TRP A 104 7.17 21.92 -0.67
CA TRP A 104 8.14 22.53 0.24
C TRP A 104 9.44 22.81 -0.49
N GLY A 105 9.93 24.05 -0.42
CA GLY A 105 11.25 24.47 -0.94
C GLY A 105 12.43 23.97 -0.09
N SER A 106 12.29 22.81 0.54
CA SER A 106 13.26 22.20 1.44
C SER A 106 13.18 20.67 1.36
N ASN A 107 14.20 19.98 1.89
CA ASN A 107 14.22 18.52 1.96
C ASN A 107 13.27 18.04 3.07
N GLN A 108 12.13 17.46 2.70
CA GLN A 108 11.19 16.80 3.62
C GLN A 108 11.32 15.28 3.50
N SER A 109 12.37 14.72 4.11
CA SER A 109 12.67 13.29 3.97
C SER A 109 11.58 12.40 4.51
N SER A 110 10.97 12.75 5.65
CA SER A 110 9.89 11.97 6.26
C SER A 110 8.66 11.81 5.36
N ILE A 111 8.45 12.70 4.39
CA ILE A 111 7.34 12.62 3.44
C ILE A 111 7.70 11.65 2.32
N TYR A 112 8.75 11.95 1.57
CA TYR A 112 9.05 11.16 0.39
C TYR A 112 9.59 9.77 0.72
N SER A 113 10.29 9.59 1.85
CA SER A 113 10.80 8.28 2.24
C SER A 113 9.68 7.39 2.76
N ALA A 114 8.68 7.93 3.46
CA ALA A 114 7.54 7.14 3.91
C ALA A 114 6.81 6.52 2.71
N PHE A 115 6.47 7.34 1.71
CA PHE A 115 5.81 6.85 0.51
C PHE A 115 6.69 5.90 -0.30
N ALA A 116 7.95 6.28 -0.55
CA ALA A 116 8.85 5.47 -1.36
C ALA A 116 9.24 4.16 -0.67
N ASN A 117 9.22 4.07 0.66
CA ASN A 117 9.41 2.80 1.35
C ASN A 117 8.22 1.87 1.10
N ALA A 118 6.99 2.39 1.18
CA ALA A 118 5.78 1.62 0.94
C ALA A 118 5.61 1.21 -0.54
N PHE A 119 5.89 2.11 -1.48
CA PHE A 119 5.53 1.94 -2.90
C PHE A 119 6.70 1.85 -3.88
N HIS A 120 7.93 2.05 -3.41
CA HIS A 120 9.15 2.22 -4.23
C HIS A 120 9.12 3.44 -5.17
N TRP A 121 10.28 3.77 -5.74
CA TRP A 121 10.41 4.80 -6.76
C TRP A 121 10.11 4.21 -8.15
N ASN A 122 9.09 4.71 -8.84
CA ASN A 122 8.90 4.42 -10.26
C ASN A 122 10.05 4.98 -11.10
N TYR A 123 10.51 6.18 -10.74
CA TYR A 123 11.60 6.85 -11.44
C TYR A 123 12.62 7.38 -10.45
N ALA A 124 13.88 7.02 -10.65
CA ALA A 124 14.99 7.52 -9.87
C ALA A 124 16.14 8.01 -10.76
N TYR A 125 16.31 9.33 -10.87
CA TYR A 125 17.47 9.93 -11.51
C TYR A 125 18.44 10.49 -10.48
N ALA A 126 19.70 10.06 -10.55
CA ALA A 126 20.78 10.53 -9.69
C ALA A 126 22.07 10.79 -10.47
N LYS A 127 22.47 12.05 -10.52
CA LYS A 127 23.83 12.46 -10.91
C LYS A 127 24.61 12.80 -9.65
N THR A 128 25.62 12.01 -9.33
CA THR A 128 26.43 12.17 -8.11
C THR A 128 27.62 13.11 -8.30
N GLY A 129 28.13 13.25 -9.52
CA GLY A 129 29.21 14.17 -9.86
C GLY A 129 28.74 15.63 -9.93
N TYR A 130 29.61 16.57 -9.55
CA TYR A 130 29.26 17.99 -9.51
C TYR A 130 28.94 18.56 -10.91
N PRO A 131 27.85 19.34 -11.06
CA PRO A 131 26.83 19.59 -10.05
C PRO A 131 25.90 18.37 -9.90
N ALA A 132 25.73 17.92 -8.65
CA ALA A 132 24.87 16.78 -8.34
C ALA A 132 23.39 17.15 -8.54
N GLN A 133 22.61 16.21 -9.07
CA GLN A 133 21.22 16.40 -9.43
C GLN A 133 20.42 15.15 -9.09
N TYR A 134 19.26 15.33 -8.47
CA TYR A 134 18.35 14.25 -8.13
C TYR A 134 16.91 14.61 -8.54
N ASP A 135 16.20 13.65 -9.14
CA ASP A 135 14.76 13.72 -9.42
C ASP A 135 14.18 12.31 -9.21
N TYR A 136 13.44 12.14 -8.12
CA TYR A 136 12.86 10.88 -7.69
C TYR A 136 11.34 11.02 -7.65
N ARG A 137 10.61 10.05 -8.20
CA ARG A 137 9.15 10.06 -8.33
C ARG A 137 8.58 8.69 -7.99
N SER A 138 7.51 8.70 -7.23
CA SER A 138 6.68 7.54 -6.92
C SER A 138 5.24 7.99 -7.09
N TYR A 139 4.63 7.63 -8.21
CA TYR A 139 3.34 8.14 -8.66
C TYR A 139 2.42 6.97 -9.02
N GLY A 140 1.28 6.88 -8.35
CA GLY A 140 0.26 5.89 -8.64
C GLY A 140 -0.97 6.52 -9.26
N LEU A 141 -1.41 5.96 -10.39
CA LEU A 141 -2.66 6.30 -11.06
C LEU A 141 -3.81 5.45 -10.51
N TYR A 142 -5.00 6.04 -10.48
CA TYR A 142 -6.27 5.39 -10.12
C TYR A 142 -7.43 6.13 -10.79
N SER A 143 -8.57 5.46 -10.89
CA SER A 143 -9.80 6.06 -11.42
C SER A 143 -10.76 6.40 -10.29
N THR A 144 -11.45 7.53 -10.41
CA THR A 144 -12.55 7.92 -9.52
C THR A 144 -13.84 7.19 -9.89
N GLU A 145 -14.86 7.30 -9.03
CA GLU A 145 -16.19 6.77 -9.33
C GLU A 145 -16.85 7.47 -10.54
N SER A 146 -16.45 8.71 -10.85
CA SER A 146 -16.91 9.45 -12.03
C SER A 146 -16.18 9.05 -13.33
N GLY A 147 -15.15 8.20 -13.24
CA GLY A 147 -14.32 7.78 -14.37
C GLY A 147 -13.18 8.74 -14.71
N GLU A 148 -12.86 9.69 -13.82
CA GLU A 148 -11.68 10.55 -13.97
C GLU A 148 -10.42 9.80 -13.54
N THR A 149 -9.29 10.05 -14.22
CA THR A 149 -7.99 9.48 -13.82
C THR A 149 -7.21 10.51 -13.01
N LEU A 150 -6.84 10.13 -11.78
CA LEU A 150 -6.06 10.96 -10.86
C LEU A 150 -4.71 10.31 -10.54
N MET A 151 -3.84 11.09 -9.91
CA MET A 151 -2.54 10.64 -9.42
C MET A 151 -2.31 11.03 -7.97
N SER A 152 -1.82 10.08 -7.18
CA SER A 152 -1.33 10.31 -5.82
C SER A 152 0.11 9.81 -5.69
N GLY A 153 0.91 10.51 -4.88
CA GLY A 153 2.29 10.12 -4.63
C GLY A 153 3.23 11.26 -4.28
N VAL A 154 4.53 11.04 -4.47
CA VAL A 154 5.58 11.98 -4.04
C VAL A 154 6.62 12.23 -5.11
N ARG A 155 7.21 13.42 -5.05
CA ARG A 155 8.43 13.75 -5.79
C ARG A 155 9.44 14.44 -4.91
N TYR A 156 10.70 14.08 -5.07
CA TYR A 156 11.82 14.80 -4.48
C TYR A 156 12.80 15.24 -5.55
N THR A 157 13.17 16.51 -5.48
CA THR A 157 14.16 17.09 -6.36
C THR A 157 15.25 17.82 -5.62
N ASN A 158 16.43 17.78 -6.20
CA ASN A 158 17.56 18.55 -5.71
C ASN A 158 18.46 18.93 -6.89
N TYR A 159 18.47 20.22 -7.20
CA TYR A 159 19.15 20.79 -8.37
C TYR A 159 20.18 21.83 -7.95
N PRO A 160 21.26 22.04 -8.74
CA PRO A 160 22.11 23.20 -8.58
C PRO A 160 21.30 24.48 -8.82
N LYS A 161 21.53 25.51 -8.01
CA LYS A 161 20.90 26.81 -8.21
C LYS A 161 21.62 27.59 -9.30
N THR A 162 20.91 27.86 -10.39
CA THR A 162 21.45 28.63 -11.54
C THR A 162 22.06 29.95 -11.07
N GLY A 163 23.29 30.23 -11.54
CA GLY A 163 23.99 31.48 -11.24
C GLY A 163 24.55 31.61 -9.82
N GLN A 164 24.45 30.59 -8.97
CA GLN A 164 25.04 30.61 -7.62
C GLN A 164 25.87 29.35 -7.36
N ASN A 165 27.20 29.51 -7.44
CA ASN A 165 28.15 28.41 -7.18
C ASN A 165 27.89 27.76 -5.81
N HIS A 166 27.82 26.43 -5.80
CA HIS A 166 27.61 25.59 -4.62
C HIS A 166 26.25 25.74 -3.90
N LYS A 167 25.32 26.55 -4.40
CA LYS A 167 23.96 26.59 -3.86
C LYS A 167 23.07 25.54 -4.53
N ARG A 168 22.18 24.95 -3.74
CA ARG A 168 21.25 23.89 -4.16
C ARG A 168 19.82 24.32 -3.88
N VAL A 169 18.90 23.88 -4.73
CA VAL A 169 17.46 24.01 -4.54
C VAL A 169 16.91 22.63 -4.27
N TYR A 170 16.23 22.48 -3.14
CA TYR A 170 15.54 21.27 -2.75
C TYR A 170 14.05 21.52 -2.91
N THR A 171 13.33 20.53 -3.43
CA THR A 171 11.87 20.61 -3.45
C THR A 171 11.27 19.23 -3.24
N THR A 172 10.44 19.12 -2.20
CA THR A 172 9.58 17.95 -1.98
C THR A 172 8.16 18.31 -2.38
N TYR A 173 7.52 17.39 -3.10
CA TYR A 173 6.11 17.46 -3.48
C TYR A 173 5.39 16.24 -2.91
N LEU A 174 4.20 16.50 -2.37
CA LEU A 174 3.20 15.50 -2.03
C LEU A 174 1.98 15.79 -2.91
N TYR A 175 1.51 14.78 -3.64
CA TYR A 175 0.36 14.84 -4.52
C TYR A 175 -0.72 13.92 -3.99
N GLU A 176 -1.94 14.41 -3.97
CA GLU A 176 -3.15 13.68 -3.60
C GLU A 176 -4.22 14.13 -4.57
N ASP A 177 -4.98 13.21 -5.16
CA ASP A 177 -6.05 13.53 -6.11
C ASP A 177 -5.59 14.50 -7.22
N HIS A 178 -4.34 14.36 -7.65
CA HIS A 178 -3.76 15.28 -8.63
C HIS A 178 -4.35 14.99 -10.01
N ALA A 179 -5.18 15.92 -10.48
CA ALA A 179 -5.75 15.90 -11.81
C ALA A 179 -4.83 16.58 -12.83
N SER A 180 -4.86 16.08 -14.07
CA SER A 180 -4.19 16.66 -15.22
C SER A 180 -4.95 16.26 -16.49
N ASP A 181 -5.08 17.17 -17.45
CA ASP A 181 -5.70 16.88 -18.77
C ASP A 181 -4.98 15.76 -19.55
N SER A 182 -3.74 15.44 -19.16
CA SER A 182 -2.97 14.34 -19.76
C SER A 182 -3.31 12.97 -19.16
N TYR A 183 -3.97 12.93 -18.00
CA TYR A 183 -4.33 11.68 -17.35
C TYR A 183 -5.60 11.13 -17.97
N THR A 184 -5.46 9.97 -18.59
CA THR A 184 -6.53 9.19 -19.21
C THR A 184 -6.30 7.72 -18.86
N GLU A 185 -7.29 6.86 -19.07
CA GLU A 185 -7.12 5.43 -18.80
C GLU A 185 -5.99 4.79 -19.63
N ASP A 186 -5.71 5.32 -20.82
CA ASP A 186 -4.60 4.91 -21.71
C ASP A 186 -3.25 5.59 -21.40
N PHE A 187 -3.19 6.51 -20.43
CA PHE A 187 -1.95 7.22 -20.12
C PHE A 187 -0.95 6.26 -19.48
N SER A 188 0.24 6.17 -20.06
CA SER A 188 1.38 5.41 -19.52
C SER A 188 2.66 6.23 -19.58
N ASN A 189 3.50 6.08 -18.57
CA ASN A 189 4.80 6.76 -18.49
C ASN A 189 5.70 6.06 -17.49
N THR A 190 7.01 6.02 -17.75
CA THR A 190 8.00 5.38 -16.88
C THR A 190 8.14 6.02 -15.49
N SER A 191 7.54 7.19 -15.25
CA SER A 191 7.49 7.83 -13.91
C SER A 191 6.28 7.42 -13.09
N TYR A 192 5.40 6.59 -13.65
CA TYR A 192 4.09 6.25 -13.09
C TYR A 192 3.90 4.74 -13.04
N GLY A 193 3.15 4.29 -12.05
CA GLY A 193 2.48 3.00 -12.06
C GLY A 193 0.99 3.18 -11.81
N VAL A 194 0.26 2.08 -11.75
CA VAL A 194 -1.16 2.04 -11.38
C VAL A 194 -1.28 1.40 -10.01
N PHE A 195 -2.08 2.00 -9.12
CA PHE A 195 -2.34 1.37 -7.83
C PHE A 195 -3.17 0.10 -8.02
N LEU A 196 -2.79 -0.94 -7.28
CA LEU A 196 -3.55 -2.16 -7.14
C LEU A 196 -3.62 -2.53 -5.66
N VAL A 197 -4.79 -3.00 -5.26
CA VAL A 197 -5.09 -3.36 -3.88
C VAL A 197 -5.65 -4.78 -3.81
N SER A 198 -5.46 -5.44 -2.68
CA SER A 198 -6.06 -6.74 -2.36
C SER A 198 -6.61 -6.70 -0.94
N ASP A 199 -7.75 -7.38 -0.74
CA ASP A 199 -8.36 -7.58 0.58
C ASP A 199 -7.64 -8.67 1.41
N GLY A 200 -6.52 -9.18 0.89
CA GLY A 200 -5.64 -10.15 1.55
C GLY A 200 -5.79 -11.58 1.00
N GLY A 201 -4.84 -12.44 1.38
CA GLY A 201 -4.81 -13.86 1.03
C GLY A 201 -4.02 -14.19 -0.24
N PHE A 202 -3.50 -13.18 -0.95
CA PHE A 202 -2.75 -13.38 -2.21
C PHE A 202 -1.25 -13.12 -2.10
N THR A 203 -0.79 -12.54 -0.99
CA THR A 203 0.63 -12.42 -0.65
C THR A 203 1.06 -13.55 0.29
N ILE A 204 2.34 -13.92 0.22
CA ILE A 204 2.92 -15.06 0.97
C ILE A 204 2.80 -14.82 2.48
N ASN A 205 3.04 -13.58 2.91
CA ASN A 205 3.02 -13.19 4.32
C ASN A 205 1.70 -12.50 4.72
N SER A 206 0.65 -12.66 3.93
CA SER A 206 -0.64 -12.02 4.18
C SER A 206 -1.12 -12.25 5.62
N PRO A 207 -1.43 -11.20 6.39
CA PRO A 207 -2.04 -11.34 7.72
C PRO A 207 -3.34 -12.14 7.69
N ALA A 208 -4.09 -12.10 6.58
CA ALA A 208 -5.31 -12.90 6.39
C ALA A 208 -5.02 -14.41 6.40
N LEU A 209 -3.89 -14.86 5.83
CA LEU A 209 -3.48 -16.27 5.89
C LEU A 209 -3.08 -16.68 7.32
N ASN A 210 -2.42 -15.78 8.04
CA ASN A 210 -2.00 -16.03 9.42
C ASN A 210 -3.19 -16.09 10.39
N ALA A 211 -4.25 -15.31 10.16
CA ALA A 211 -5.46 -15.32 10.98
C ALA A 211 -6.19 -16.69 10.95
N VAL A 212 -6.17 -17.40 9.82
CA VAL A 212 -6.76 -18.75 9.68
C VAL A 212 -5.92 -19.81 10.43
N SER A 213 -4.61 -19.60 10.51
CA SER A 213 -3.68 -20.55 11.17
C SER A 213 -3.74 -20.51 12.71
N ASN A 214 -4.32 -19.46 13.30
CA ASN A 214 -4.31 -19.23 14.75
C ASN A 214 -5.63 -19.64 15.46
N VAL A 215 -6.52 -20.34 14.76
CA VAL A 215 -7.63 -21.03 15.44
C VAL A 215 -7.06 -22.31 16.04
N SER A 216 -6.94 -22.36 17.36
CA SER A 216 -6.64 -23.60 18.10
C SER A 216 -7.80 -24.57 17.94
N VAL A 217 -7.82 -25.29 16.82
CA VAL A 217 -8.67 -26.46 16.63
C VAL A 217 -8.21 -27.55 17.60
N PRO A 218 -9.10 -28.08 18.46
CA PRO A 218 -8.78 -29.28 19.22
C PRO A 218 -8.42 -30.38 18.22
N PHE A 219 -7.20 -30.90 18.34
CA PHE A 219 -6.69 -31.98 17.52
C PHE A 219 -7.57 -33.23 17.69
N VAL A 220 -8.55 -33.42 16.81
CA VAL A 220 -9.18 -34.72 16.60
C VAL A 220 -8.63 -35.27 15.30
N SER A 221 -7.62 -36.12 15.46
CA SER A 221 -7.10 -36.98 14.41
C SER A 221 -8.20 -37.94 13.92
N SER A 222 -8.66 -37.77 12.69
CA SER A 222 -9.14 -38.91 11.90
C SER A 222 -9.08 -38.58 10.40
N LEU A 223 -7.91 -38.85 9.83
CA LEU A 223 -7.81 -39.37 8.48
C LEU A 223 -8.71 -40.62 8.36
N SER A 224 -9.69 -40.60 7.47
CA SER A 224 -10.21 -41.80 6.80
C SER A 224 -10.86 -41.40 5.48
N LEU A 225 -10.05 -41.53 4.43
CA LEU A 225 -10.43 -41.56 3.02
C LEU A 225 -11.36 -42.75 2.72
N ILE A 226 -12.25 -42.56 1.73
CA ILE A 226 -12.71 -43.58 0.75
C ILE A 226 -13.60 -44.73 1.25
N GLY A 227 -14.80 -44.86 0.65
CA GLY A 227 -15.59 -46.08 0.75
C GLY A 227 -17.00 -45.97 0.16
N LEU A 228 -17.08 -46.00 -1.16
CA LEU A 228 -18.30 -46.18 -1.96
C LEU A 228 -19.16 -47.39 -1.53
N LEU A 229 -20.47 -47.25 -1.76
CA LEU A 229 -21.42 -48.28 -2.21
C LEU A 229 -21.85 -49.40 -1.24
N GLY A 230 -23.17 -49.52 -1.11
CA GLY A 230 -23.84 -50.83 -1.18
C GLY A 230 -24.68 -51.23 0.03
N LEU A 231 -26.01 -51.15 -0.14
CA LEU A 231 -26.98 -52.27 -0.02
C LEU A 231 -26.73 -53.27 1.13
N ARG A 232 -27.66 -53.73 1.98
CA ARG A 232 -29.12 -53.94 1.91
C ARG A 232 -29.42 -54.94 3.05
N ARG A 233 -30.56 -54.78 3.76
CA ARG A 233 -31.35 -55.74 4.59
C ARG A 233 -30.67 -57.08 5.00
N ARG A 234 -30.83 -57.56 6.25
CA ARG A 234 -32.10 -58.17 6.75
C ARG A 234 -31.98 -58.61 8.23
N LYS A 235 -33.11 -58.58 8.95
CA LYS A 235 -33.37 -59.14 10.30
C LYS A 235 -33.29 -60.68 10.36
N SER A 236 -33.00 -61.22 11.56
CA SER A 236 -33.48 -62.47 12.23
C SER A 236 -32.32 -63.07 13.04
N ASP A 237 -32.39 -63.50 14.30
CA ASP A 237 -33.41 -63.60 15.36
C ASP A 237 -32.68 -63.42 16.71
#